data_AF-A0A2E6TB64-F1
#
_entry.id   AF-A0A2E6TB64-F1
#
_cell.length_a   1.000
_cell.length_b   1.000
_cell.length_c   1.000
_cell.angle_alpha   90.00
_cell.angle_beta   90.00
_cell.angle_gamma   90.00
#
_symmetry.space_group_name_H-M   'P 1'
#
loop_
_entity.id
_entity.type
_entity.pdbx_description
1 polymer ?
#
loop_
_entity_poly.entity_id
_entity_poly.type
_entity_poly.pdbx_seq_one_letter_code
_entity_poly.pdbx_strand_id
1 'polypeptide(L)'
;MKINALFTYGTLMQGEKANHYLSGIKGSWQGAYVFGRWINNDFVKYPIIKLDIFGEKIMGELFCSDQLANIIKILDEYEGPKYKRSISRVYLKDNSVKLAYIYELA
;
A
#
# COMPACT_ATOMS: atom_id res chain seq x y z
N MET A 1 10.13 16.04 -4.96
CA MET A 1 10.03 15.11 -3.82
C MET A 1 9.90 13.69 -4.37
N LYS A 2 10.79 12.76 -4.02
CA LYS A 2 10.72 11.37 -4.49
C LYS A 2 10.08 10.51 -3.40
N ILE A 3 8.97 9.84 -3.71
CA ILE A 3 8.34 8.88 -2.80
C ILE A 3 9.01 7.51 -3.03
N ASN A 4 9.55 6.94 -1.95
CA ASN A 4 10.26 5.66 -1.94
C ASN A 4 9.60 4.64 -0.99
N ALA A 5 8.32 4.87 -0.67
CA ALA A 5 7.58 4.03 0.25
C ALA A 5 6.23 3.60 -0.35
N LEU A 6 5.80 2.39 -0.03
CA LEU A 6 4.52 1.80 -0.43
C LEU A 6 3.84 1.23 0.82
N PHE A 7 2.61 1.65 1.07
CA PHE A 7 1.76 1.07 2.09
C PHE A 7 0.96 -0.07 1.49
N THR A 8 1.00 -1.23 2.14
CA THR A 8 0.31 -2.45 1.72
C THR A 8 -0.62 -2.91 2.83
N TYR A 9 -1.80 -3.38 2.45
CA TYR A 9 -2.86 -3.85 3.38
C TYR A 9 -3.52 -5.15 2.89
N GLY A 10 -2.92 -5.79 1.89
CA GLY A 10 -3.47 -6.94 1.18
C GLY A 10 -2.36 -7.81 0.59
N THR A 11 -2.52 -8.24 -0.65
CA THR A 11 -1.69 -9.27 -1.30
C THR A 11 -0.20 -8.94 -1.43
N LEU A 12 0.18 -7.67 -1.31
CA LEU A 12 1.57 -7.20 -1.34
C LEU A 12 2.26 -7.23 0.04
N MET A 13 1.56 -7.46 1.15
CA MET A 13 2.17 -7.56 2.50
C MET A 13 3.19 -8.71 2.60
N GLN A 14 4.07 -8.67 3.61
CA GLN A 14 5.05 -9.73 3.84
C GLN A 14 4.36 -11.09 4.02
N GLY A 15 4.88 -12.11 3.31
CA GLY A 15 4.34 -13.47 3.35
C GLY A 15 3.10 -13.70 2.47
N GLU A 16 2.53 -12.66 1.86
CA GLU A 16 1.39 -12.80 0.96
C GLU A 16 1.81 -13.15 -0.48
N LYS A 17 0.86 -13.68 -1.26
CA LYS A 17 1.13 -14.24 -2.59
C LYS A 17 1.81 -13.29 -3.59
N ALA A 18 1.58 -11.98 -3.49
CA ALA A 18 2.17 -10.98 -4.40
C ALA A 18 3.38 -10.28 -3.79
N ASN A 19 3.81 -10.65 -2.59
CA ASN A 19 4.97 -10.07 -1.94
C ASN A 19 6.26 -10.25 -2.74
N HIS A 20 6.33 -11.27 -3.61
CA HIS A 20 7.50 -11.56 -4.44
C HIS A 20 7.96 -10.37 -5.31
N TYR A 21 7.07 -9.44 -5.67
CA TYR A 21 7.46 -8.20 -6.34
C TYR A 21 8.33 -7.29 -5.46
N LEU A 22 8.03 -7.23 -4.15
CA LEU A 22 8.70 -6.35 -3.18
C LEU A 22 9.90 -7.02 -2.51
N SER A 23 9.81 -8.32 -2.20
CA SER A 23 10.92 -9.07 -1.61
C SER A 23 12.09 -9.29 -2.57
N GLY A 24 11.87 -9.11 -3.87
CA GLY A 24 12.92 -9.12 -4.90
C GLY A 24 13.84 -7.88 -4.89
N ILE A 25 13.50 -6.83 -4.12
CA ILE A 25 14.30 -5.60 -4.03
C ILE A 25 14.69 -5.28 -2.59
N LYS A 26 15.83 -4.60 -2.40
CA LYS A 26 16.31 -4.25 -1.05
C LYS A 26 15.39 -3.21 -0.43
N GLY A 27 14.84 -3.49 0.75
CA GLY A 27 14.01 -2.55 1.49
C GLY A 27 13.80 -2.95 2.94
N SER A 28 13.06 -2.13 3.66
CA SER A 28 12.65 -2.38 5.04
C SER A 28 11.13 -2.36 5.18
N TRP A 29 10.66 -3.11 6.16
CA TRP A 29 9.25 -3.24 6.50
C TRP A 29 8.98 -2.75 7.91
N GLN A 30 7.82 -2.14 8.12
CA GLN A 30 7.36 -1.71 9.42
C GLN A 30 5.84 -1.70 9.47
N GLY A 31 5.27 -2.06 10.63
CA GLY A 31 3.83 -1.98 10.84
C GLY A 31 3.36 -0.52 10.82
N ALA A 32 2.27 -0.27 10.10
CA ALA A 32 1.77 1.07 9.85
C ALA A 32 0.24 1.08 9.71
N TYR A 33 -0.34 2.27 9.57
CA TYR A 33 -1.75 2.41 9.25
C TYR A 33 -2.07 3.66 8.43
N VAL A 34 -3.23 3.63 7.79
CA VAL A 34 -3.87 4.78 7.13
C VAL A 34 -5.30 4.93 7.62
N PHE A 35 -5.96 6.03 7.26
CA PHE A 35 -7.39 6.19 7.44
C PHE A 35 -8.12 5.97 6.11
N GLY A 36 -9.17 5.15 6.15
CA GLY A 36 -9.96 4.83 4.98
C GLY A 36 -11.21 4.03 5.31
N ARG A 37 -11.86 3.48 4.29
CA ARG A 37 -13.00 2.57 4.45
C ARG A 37 -12.79 1.33 3.61
N TRP A 38 -13.10 0.17 4.16
CA TRP A 38 -13.19 -1.06 3.37
C TRP A 38 -14.34 -0.97 2.38
N ILE A 39 -14.08 -1.36 1.14
CA ILE A 39 -15.09 -1.47 0.10
C ILE A 39 -15.53 -2.92 0.07
N ASN A 40 -16.68 -3.18 0.68
CA ASN A 40 -17.28 -4.51 0.60
C ASN A 40 -17.92 -4.67 -0.78
N ASN A 41 -17.31 -5.50 -1.62
CA ASN A 41 -17.80 -5.77 -2.95
C ASN A 41 -17.61 -7.25 -3.25
N ASP A 42 -18.71 -7.99 -3.35
CA ASP A 42 -18.73 -9.44 -3.58
C ASP A 42 -18.04 -9.84 -4.90
N PHE A 43 -17.84 -8.89 -5.83
CA PHE A 43 -17.16 -9.11 -7.11
C PHE A 43 -15.64 -8.91 -7.05
N VAL A 44 -15.08 -8.58 -5.89
CA VAL A 44 -13.64 -8.35 -5.73
C VAL A 44 -13.05 -9.45 -4.86
N LYS A 45 -12.16 -10.24 -5.48
CA LYS A 45 -11.47 -11.37 -4.85
C LYS A 45 -10.51 -10.95 -3.73
N TYR A 46 -10.09 -9.68 -3.71
CA TYR A 46 -9.10 -9.14 -2.78
C TYR A 46 -9.64 -7.88 -2.11
N PRO A 47 -9.19 -7.60 -0.88
CA PRO A 47 -9.64 -6.44 -0.15
C PRO A 47 -9.30 -5.14 -0.91
N ILE A 48 -10.25 -4.20 -0.95
CA ILE A 48 -10.07 -2.85 -1.51
C ILE A 48 -10.43 -1.83 -0.44
N ILE A 49 -9.64 -0.77 -0.33
CA ILE A 49 -9.97 0.38 0.50
C ILE A 49 -10.18 1.63 -0.35
N LYS A 50 -10.92 2.59 0.19
CA LYS A 50 -10.91 3.98 -0.28
C LYS A 50 -10.34 4.87 0.82
N LEU A 51 -9.39 5.74 0.47
CA LEU A 51 -8.82 6.68 1.44
C LEU A 51 -9.87 7.66 1.92
N ASP A 52 -9.92 7.87 3.23
CA ASP A 52 -10.85 8.79 3.89
C ASP A 52 -10.29 9.15 5.27
N ILE A 53 -9.99 10.43 5.48
CA ILE A 53 -9.43 10.92 6.76
C ILE A 53 -10.40 10.80 7.93
N PHE A 54 -11.70 10.68 7.66
CA PHE A 54 -12.74 10.45 8.67
C PHE A 54 -13.14 8.97 8.76
N GLY A 55 -12.43 8.11 8.01
CA GLY A 55 -12.64 6.68 8.00
C GLY A 55 -12.05 5.98 9.22
N GLU A 56 -12.07 4.65 9.17
CA GLU A 56 -11.47 3.81 10.20
C GLU A 56 -9.96 3.67 10.01
N LYS A 57 -9.30 3.20 11.06
CA LYS A 57 -7.87 2.88 11.04
C LYS A 57 -7.64 1.55 10.31
N ILE A 58 -7.05 1.63 9.13
CA ILE A 58 -6.71 0.46 8.31
C ILE A 58 -5.27 0.08 8.58
N MET A 59 -5.08 -1.06 9.23
CA MET A 59 -3.77 -1.62 9.55
C MET A 59 -3.12 -2.23 8.31
N GLY A 60 -1.81 -2.08 8.21
CA GLY A 60 -1.01 -2.67 7.15
C GLY A 60 0.47 -2.56 7.45
N GLU A 61 1.27 -2.62 6.39
CA GLU A 61 2.71 -2.52 6.47
C GLU A 61 3.21 -1.41 5.53
N LEU A 62 4.25 -0.70 5.94
CA LEU A 62 4.97 0.21 5.08
C LEU A 62 6.27 -0.43 4.61
N PHE A 63 6.38 -0.63 3.31
CA PHE A 63 7.61 -1.00 2.64
C PHE A 63 8.38 0.25 2.20
N CYS A 64 9.66 0.34 2.52
CA CYS A 64 10.54 1.44 2.12
C CYS A 64 11.72 0.91 1.31
N SER A 65 11.93 1.47 0.10
CA SER A 65 13.06 1.10 -0.76
C SER A 65 13.38 2.20 -1.77
N ASP A 66 14.67 2.50 -1.95
CA ASP A 66 15.13 3.41 -3.00
C ASP A 66 14.97 2.83 -4.42
N GLN A 67 14.79 1.51 -4.51
CA GLN A 67 14.53 0.77 -5.74
C GLN A 67 13.04 0.69 -6.09
N LEU A 68 12.14 1.19 -5.23
CA LEU A 68 10.69 1.15 -5.46
C LEU A 68 10.30 1.78 -6.80
N ALA A 69 10.96 2.88 -7.17
CA ALA A 69 10.72 3.56 -8.44
C ALA A 69 10.95 2.68 -9.68
N ASN A 70 11.78 1.64 -9.56
CA ASN A 70 12.10 0.73 -10.66
C ASN A 70 10.98 -0.29 -10.92
N ILE A 71 10.19 -0.62 -9.88
CA ILE A 71 9.15 -1.65 -9.95
C ILE A 71 7.73 -1.09 -9.85
N ILE A 72 7.57 0.20 -9.51
CA ILE A 72 6.25 0.75 -9.21
C ILE A 72 5.28 0.68 -10.41
N LYS A 73 5.78 0.74 -11.65
CA LYS A 73 4.94 0.55 -12.85
C LYS A 73 4.48 -0.90 -13.01
N ILE A 74 5.33 -1.88 -12.65
CA ILE A 74 4.97 -3.30 -12.67
C ILE A 74 3.85 -3.58 -11.66
N LEU A 75 3.92 -2.92 -10.49
CA LEU A 75 2.86 -2.99 -9.50
C LEU A 75 1.55 -2.35 -10.00
N ASP A 76 1.61 -1.23 -10.74
CA ASP A 76 0.42 -0.63 -11.36
C ASP A 76 -0.26 -1.61 -12.33
N GLU A 77 0.53 -2.33 -13.15
CA GLU A 77 0.02 -3.34 -14.09
C GLU A 77 -0.58 -4.55 -13.37
N TYR A 78 0.05 -5.01 -12.29
CA TYR A 78 -0.44 -6.13 -11.47
C TYR A 78 -1.76 -5.82 -10.78
N GLU A 79 -1.86 -4.65 -10.15
CA GLU A 79 -3.08 -4.21 -9.43
C GLU A 79 -4.24 -3.96 -10.42
N GLY A 80 -3.90 -3.50 -11.63
CA GLY A 80 -4.83 -3.39 -12.74
C GLY A 80 -5.90 -2.32 -12.53
N PRO A 81 -6.97 -2.31 -13.35
CA PRO A 81 -7.88 -1.16 -13.45
C PRO A 81 -8.81 -0.96 -12.25
N LYS A 82 -8.89 -1.93 -11.33
CA LYS A 82 -9.73 -1.82 -10.12
C LYS A 82 -9.09 -0.96 -9.04
N TYR A 83 -7.78 -0.77 -9.12
CA TYR A 83 -7.00 -0.02 -8.15
C TYR A 83 -6.30 1.14 -8.85
N LYS A 84 -6.12 2.24 -8.12
CA LYS A 84 -5.26 3.35 -8.54
C LYS A 84 -4.20 3.61 -7.49
N ARG A 85 -3.00 3.99 -7.96
CA ARG A 85 -1.93 4.44 -7.08
C ARG A 85 -2.18 5.87 -6.64
N SER A 86 -2.41 6.06 -5.35
CA SER A 86 -2.54 7.36 -4.69
C SER A 86 -1.37 7.61 -3.74
N ILE A 87 -1.21 8.86 -3.31
CA ILE A 87 -0.27 9.24 -2.26
C ILE A 87 -1.07 9.49 -0.98
N SER A 88 -0.67 8.86 0.11
CA SER A 88 -1.34 9.04 1.41
C SER A 88 -0.35 9.29 2.55
N ARG A 89 -0.87 9.89 3.63
CA ARG A 89 -0.18 9.96 4.92
C ARG A 89 -0.31 8.61 5.61
N VAL A 90 0.82 7.99 5.86
CA VAL A 90 0.93 6.72 6.57
C VAL A 90 1.49 6.99 7.95
N TYR A 91 0.82 6.46 8.96
CA TYR A 91 1.13 6.65 10.36
C TYR A 91 1.87 5.42 10.89
N LEU A 92 2.97 5.66 11.59
CA LEU A 92 3.85 4.62 12.12
C LEU A 92 3.65 4.45 13.63
N LYS A 93 4.19 3.36 14.18
CA LYS A 93 4.07 3.06 15.62
C LYS A 93 4.73 4.10 16.52
N ASP A 94 5.75 4.79 16.03
CA ASP A 94 6.46 5.87 16.73
C ASP A 94 5.74 7.24 16.61
N ASN A 95 4.49 7.25 16.14
CA ASN A 95 3.68 8.43 15.83
C ASN A 95 4.22 9.30 14.69
N SER A 96 5.30 8.91 14.02
CA SER A 96 5.75 9.62 12.83
C SER A 96 4.83 9.37 11.63
N VAL A 97 4.83 10.33 10.71
CA VAL A 97 3.99 10.30 9.50
C VAL A 97 4.90 10.33 8.28
N LYS A 98 4.68 9.41 7.35
CA LYS A 98 5.42 9.34 6.08
C LYS A 98 4.46 9.40 4.91
N LEU A 99 4.88 10.07 3.83
CA LEU A 99 4.17 9.98 2.56
C LEU A 99 4.58 8.69 1.84
N ALA A 100 3.59 7.94 1.41
CA ALA A 100 3.77 6.69 0.69
C ALA A 100 2.76 6.57 -0.45
N TYR A 101 3.12 5.74 -1.42
CA TYR A 101 2.14 5.22 -2.35
C TYR A 101 1.21 4.24 -1.63
N ILE A 102 0.00 4.12 -2.14
CA ILE A 102 -0.98 3.13 -1.74
C ILE A 102 -1.87 2.86 -2.94
N TYR A 103 -2.30 1.61 -3.11
CA TYR A 103 -3.33 1.26 -4.09
C TYR A 103 -4.69 1.36 -3.40
N GLU A 104 -5.57 2.23 -3.88
CA GLU A 104 -6.95 2.35 -3.38
C GLU A 104 -7.94 2.12 -4.53
N LEU A 105 -9.24 2.06 -4.23
CA LEU A 105 -10.29 1.96 -5.24
C LEU A 105 -10.11 3.04 -6.33
N ALA A 106 -10.04 2.60 -7.59
CA ALA A 106 -9.97 3.48 -8.76
C ALA A 106 -11.15 4.47 -8.81
#